data_AF-A0A7W1BJV2-F1
#
_entry.id   AF-A0A7W1BJV2-F1
#
_cell.length_a   1.000
_cell.length_b   1.000
_cell.length_c   1.000
_cell.angle_alpha   90.00
_cell.angle_beta   90.00
_cell.angle_gamma   90.00
#
_symmetry.space_group_name_H-M   'P 1'
#
loop_
_entity.id
_entity.type
_entity.pdbx_description
1 polymer ?
#
loop_
_entity_poly.entity_id
_entity_poly.type
_entity_poly.pdbx_seq_one_letter_code
_entity_poly.pdbx_strand_id
1 'polypeptide(L)'
;HPGIGLVATRVKGNVHVESRSGRAAIVGETLDVLSGENPLDLYGTESYVVSAIRDLVAQPNAGDLVLFGAYDGYDIVSFDDQVGAHGSAGGDQTYPFIISPPEIQLADERLENARDIHRVVMKRYASS
;
A
#
# COMPACT_ATOMS: atom_id res chain seq x y z
N HIS A 1 -14.66 -15.43 -2.81
CA HIS A 1 -15.14 -15.22 -4.19
C HIS A 1 -13.92 -15.19 -5.10
N PRO A 2 -13.92 -15.78 -6.32
CA PRO A 2 -12.72 -15.84 -7.17
C PRO A 2 -12.15 -14.47 -7.56
N GLY A 3 -12.99 -13.44 -7.68
CA GLY A 3 -12.55 -12.07 -8.00
C GLY A 3 -12.02 -11.23 -6.83
N ILE A 4 -12.03 -11.75 -5.59
CA ILE A 4 -11.47 -11.05 -4.42
C ILE A 4 -10.21 -11.77 -4.01
N GLY A 5 -9.07 -11.07 -4.04
CA GLY A 5 -7.78 -11.64 -3.69
C GLY A 5 -7.34 -11.34 -2.26
N LEU A 6 -7.70 -10.15 -1.76
CA LEU A 6 -7.38 -9.73 -0.40
C LEU A 6 -8.57 -9.00 0.22
N VAL A 7 -8.86 -9.33 1.48
CA VAL A 7 -9.77 -8.58 2.32
C VAL A 7 -8.96 -7.98 3.46
N ALA A 8 -8.92 -6.66 3.54
CA ALA A 8 -8.31 -5.94 4.65
C ALA A 8 -9.39 -5.37 5.57
N THR A 9 -9.33 -5.73 6.84
CA THR A 9 -10.29 -5.34 7.87
C THR A 9 -9.61 -4.46 8.90
N ARG A 10 -10.24 -3.35 9.25
CA ARG A 10 -9.74 -2.49 10.33
C ARG A 10 -10.02 -3.11 11.69
N VAL A 11 -9.00 -3.24 12.54
CA VAL A 11 -9.14 -3.81 13.89
C VAL A 11 -8.37 -2.96 14.90
N LYS A 12 -9.05 -2.06 15.63
CA LYS A 12 -8.52 -1.25 16.76
C LYS A 12 -7.03 -0.87 16.66
N GLY A 13 -6.66 -0.11 15.64
CA GLY A 13 -5.29 0.38 15.43
C GLY A 13 -4.38 -0.54 14.61
N ASN A 14 -4.83 -1.76 14.32
CA ASN A 14 -4.19 -2.74 13.45
C ASN A 14 -5.05 -3.03 12.22
N VAL A 15 -4.51 -3.82 11.30
CA VAL A 15 -5.23 -4.31 10.12
C VAL A 15 -5.14 -5.82 10.06
N HIS A 16 -6.27 -6.50 9.88
CA HIS A 16 -6.27 -7.91 9.52
C HIS A 16 -6.35 -8.03 8.01
N VAL A 17 -5.53 -8.88 7.40
CA VAL A 17 -5.57 -9.18 5.99
C VAL A 17 -5.85 -10.66 5.79
N GLU A 18 -6.75 -10.99 4.87
CA GLU A 18 -7.17 -12.35 4.59
C GLU A 18 -7.20 -12.59 3.08
N SER A 19 -6.60 -13.70 2.65
CA SER A 19 -6.72 -14.23 1.29
C SER A 19 -7.50 -15.54 1.33
N ARG A 20 -7.59 -16.23 0.18
CA ARG A 20 -8.17 -17.58 0.13
C ARG A 20 -7.34 -18.61 0.93
N SER A 21 -6.03 -18.44 1.00
CA SER A 21 -5.10 -19.44 1.54
C SER A 21 -4.53 -19.11 2.92
N GLY A 22 -4.77 -17.89 3.42
CA GLY A 22 -4.32 -17.56 4.77
C GLY A 22 -4.78 -16.20 5.28
N ARG A 23 -4.29 -15.89 6.48
CA ARG A 23 -4.65 -14.70 7.25
C ARG A 23 -3.45 -14.18 7.99
N ALA A 24 -3.33 -12.87 8.07
CA ALA A 24 -2.27 -12.20 8.81
C ALA A 24 -2.79 -10.92 9.49
N ALA A 25 -2.05 -10.45 10.48
CA ALA A 25 -2.25 -9.15 11.10
C ALA A 25 -1.08 -8.23 10.76
N ILE A 26 -1.38 -7.00 10.37
CA ILE A 26 -0.43 -5.92 10.23
C ILE A 26 -0.46 -5.11 11.53
N VAL A 27 0.68 -5.07 12.22
CA VAL A 27 0.89 -4.35 13.48
C VAL A 27 2.11 -3.46 13.31
N GLY A 28 1.92 -2.14 13.32
CA GLY A 28 3.00 -1.22 12.97
C GLY A 28 3.44 -1.42 11.51
N GLU A 29 4.70 -1.78 11.28
CA GLU A 29 5.29 -1.99 9.94
C GLU A 29 5.54 -3.47 9.62
N THR A 30 5.11 -4.37 10.53
CA THR A 30 5.31 -5.80 10.40
C THR A 30 4.01 -6.52 10.11
N LEU A 31 4.13 -7.66 9.44
CA LEU A 31 3.04 -8.57 9.19
C LEU A 31 3.30 -9.89 9.91
N ASP A 32 2.33 -10.33 10.70
CA ASP A 32 2.36 -11.59 11.43
C ASP A 32 1.32 -12.55 10.83
N VAL A 33 1.78 -13.67 10.25
CA VAL A 33 0.90 -14.70 9.71
C VAL A 33 0.19 -15.42 10.86
N LEU A 34 -1.13 -15.34 10.86
CA LEU A 34 -1.98 -15.94 11.90
C LEU A 34 -2.36 -17.38 11.56
N SER A 35 -2.56 -17.68 10.28
CA SER A 35 -2.91 -19.03 9.81
C SER A 35 -2.74 -19.15 8.30
N GLY A 36 -2.27 -20.30 7.82
CA GLY A 36 -2.14 -20.57 6.39
C GLY A 36 -0.94 -19.85 5.76
N GLU A 37 -1.08 -19.49 4.50
CA GLU A 37 -0.05 -18.75 3.75
C GLU A 37 -0.10 -17.24 4.07
N ASN A 38 0.98 -16.52 3.75
CA ASN A 38 0.99 -15.07 3.91
C ASN A 38 0.10 -14.43 2.83
N PRO A 39 -0.97 -13.70 3.21
CA PRO A 39 -1.91 -13.11 2.25
C PRO A 39 -1.27 -12.09 1.29
N LEU A 40 -0.12 -11.52 1.64
CA LEU A 40 0.55 -10.48 0.87
C LEU A 40 1.64 -11.00 -0.07
N ASP A 41 1.90 -12.31 -0.15
CA ASP A 41 3.00 -12.85 -0.97
C ASP A 41 2.92 -12.42 -2.44
N LEU A 42 1.71 -12.29 -3.00
CA LEU A 42 1.50 -11.82 -4.38
C LEU A 42 1.49 -10.29 -4.53
N TYR A 43 1.27 -9.56 -3.44
CA TYR A 43 1.08 -8.10 -3.44
C TYR A 43 2.35 -7.33 -3.04
N GLY A 44 3.31 -8.01 -2.42
CA GLY A 44 4.53 -7.43 -1.85
C GLY A 44 4.54 -7.57 -0.32
N THR A 45 5.69 -7.97 0.21
CA THR A 45 5.89 -8.26 1.65
C THR A 45 6.89 -7.32 2.32
N GLU A 46 7.44 -6.39 1.55
CA GLU A 46 8.35 -5.37 2.03
C GLU A 46 7.65 -4.44 3.02
N SER A 47 8.38 -3.95 4.02
CA SER A 47 7.80 -3.14 5.11
C SER A 47 7.08 -1.88 4.62
N TYR A 48 7.54 -1.29 3.51
CA TYR A 48 6.88 -0.12 2.90
C TYR A 48 5.53 -0.50 2.25
N VAL A 49 5.40 -1.69 1.65
CA VAL A 49 4.12 -2.19 1.12
C VAL A 49 3.14 -2.48 2.26
N VAL A 50 3.62 -3.16 3.30
CA VAL A 50 2.84 -3.46 4.51
C VAL A 50 2.33 -2.15 5.15
N SER A 51 3.19 -1.15 5.25
CA SER A 51 2.85 0.17 5.79
C SER A 51 1.85 0.90 4.89
N ALA A 52 2.02 0.84 3.57
CA ALA A 52 1.08 1.46 2.62
C ALA A 52 -0.32 0.84 2.71
N ILE A 53 -0.43 -0.49 2.81
CA ILE A 53 -1.72 -1.19 3.01
C ILE A 53 -2.35 -0.78 4.34
N ARG A 54 -1.56 -0.76 5.42
CA ARG A 54 -2.04 -0.29 6.72
C ARG A 54 -2.61 1.11 6.63
N ASP A 55 -1.86 2.04 6.04
CA ASP A 55 -2.23 3.46 5.97
C ASP A 55 -3.44 3.70 5.08
N LEU A 56 -3.60 2.91 4.00
CA LEU A 56 -4.79 2.91 3.16
C LEU A 56 -6.03 2.48 3.97
N VAL A 57 -5.94 1.33 4.65
CA VAL A 57 -7.04 0.79 5.45
C VAL A 57 -7.33 1.67 6.66
N ALA A 58 -6.33 2.40 7.16
CA ALA A 58 -6.45 3.27 8.31
C ALA A 58 -7.04 4.66 8.00
N GLN A 59 -7.22 5.04 6.72
CA GLN A 59 -7.72 6.37 6.35
C GLN A 59 -9.03 6.73 7.07
N PRO A 60 -9.22 7.96 7.58
CA PRO A 60 -10.42 8.32 8.36
C PRO A 60 -11.75 8.13 7.63
N ASN A 61 -11.71 8.15 6.29
CA ASN A 61 -12.85 7.98 5.40
C ASN A 61 -12.93 6.59 4.75
N ALA A 62 -12.04 5.65 5.12
CA ALA A 62 -12.18 4.26 4.69
C ALA A 62 -13.29 3.55 5.48
N GLY A 63 -13.99 2.62 4.82
CA GLY A 63 -14.93 1.73 5.49
C GLY A 63 -14.23 0.72 6.41
N ASP A 64 -15.02 -0.13 7.06
CA ASP A 64 -14.50 -1.19 7.94
C ASP A 64 -13.72 -2.28 7.17
N LEU A 65 -14.05 -2.44 5.89
CA LEU A 65 -13.45 -3.39 4.96
C LEU A 65 -12.94 -2.67 3.72
N VAL A 66 -11.73 -3.05 3.29
CA VAL A 66 -11.14 -2.69 2.00
C VAL A 66 -10.86 -3.98 1.24
N LEU A 67 -11.28 -4.05 -0.03
CA LEU A 67 -11.14 -5.23 -0.86
C LEU A 67 -10.14 -4.95 -1.97
N PHE A 68 -9.20 -5.87 -2.17
CA PHE A 68 -8.38 -5.87 -3.39
C PHE A 68 -8.88 -6.97 -4.32
N GLY A 69 -8.92 -6.64 -5.60
CA GLY A 69 -9.18 -7.62 -6.65
C GLY A 69 -8.19 -8.77 -6.59
N ALA A 70 -8.60 -9.94 -7.07
CA ALA A 70 -7.66 -11.03 -7.27
C ALA A 70 -6.56 -10.61 -8.24
N TYR A 71 -5.31 -10.79 -7.82
CA TYR A 71 -4.12 -10.54 -8.61
C TYR A 71 -3.40 -11.87 -8.88
N ASP A 72 -3.01 -12.09 -10.14
CA ASP A 72 -2.31 -13.32 -10.55
C ASP A 72 -0.81 -13.12 -10.83
N GLY A 73 -0.28 -11.92 -10.56
CA GLY A 73 1.09 -11.55 -10.90
C GLY A 73 1.21 -10.73 -12.18
N TYR A 74 0.12 -10.61 -12.96
CA TYR A 74 0.08 -9.80 -14.17
C TYR A 74 -1.19 -8.93 -14.22
N ASP A 75 -2.35 -9.55 -14.10
CA ASP A 75 -3.65 -8.89 -14.14
C ASP A 75 -4.27 -8.82 -12.74
N ILE A 76 -4.95 -7.71 -12.47
CA ILE A 76 -5.78 -7.56 -11.27
C ILE A 76 -7.23 -7.30 -11.63
N VAL A 77 -8.14 -7.98 -10.93
CA VAL A 77 -9.58 -7.76 -11.06
C VAL A 77 -9.95 -6.34 -10.63
N SER A 78 -10.53 -5.57 -11.53
CA SER A 78 -11.18 -4.28 -11.21
C SER A 78 -12.60 -4.51 -10.69
N PHE A 79 -13.03 -3.71 -9.72
CA PHE A 79 -14.43 -3.65 -9.26
C PHE A 79 -15.23 -2.52 -9.91
N ASP A 80 -14.59 -1.71 -10.76
CA ASP A 80 -15.21 -0.65 -11.55
C ASP A 80 -15.05 -0.96 -13.05
N ASP A 81 -15.94 -0.41 -13.88
CA ASP A 81 -16.05 -0.63 -15.32
C ASP A 81 -14.98 0.15 -16.12
N GLN A 82 -13.94 0.63 -15.45
CA GLN A 82 -12.81 1.31 -16.05
C GLN A 82 -11.75 0.30 -16.54
N VAL A 83 -11.19 0.55 -17.72
CA VAL A 83 -10.22 -0.32 -18.43
C VAL A 83 -8.86 -0.42 -17.71
N GLY A 84 -8.62 0.40 -16.69
CA GLY A 84 -7.43 0.35 -15.84
C GLY A 84 -7.80 0.04 -14.39
N ALA A 85 -7.20 -0.99 -13.83
CA ALA A 85 -7.20 -1.21 -12.38
C ALA A 85 -5.98 -0.50 -11.78
N HIS A 86 -6.23 0.60 -11.07
CA HIS A 86 -5.23 1.35 -10.31
C HIS A 86 -5.75 1.44 -8.88
N GLY A 87 -4.96 0.97 -7.90
CA GLY A 87 -5.36 1.06 -6.48
C GLY A 87 -5.14 -0.19 -5.63
N SER A 88 -4.54 -1.26 -6.15
CA SER A 88 -4.05 -2.37 -5.33
C SER A 88 -2.56 -2.26 -5.09
N ALA A 89 -2.07 -2.92 -4.03
CA ALA A 89 -0.65 -3.20 -3.90
C ALA A 89 -0.18 -4.19 -4.99
N GLY A 90 1.08 -4.10 -5.41
CA GLY A 90 1.69 -5.00 -6.40
C GLY A 90 1.72 -4.49 -7.85
N GLY A 91 2.43 -5.21 -8.72
CA GLY A 91 2.63 -4.90 -10.14
C GLY A 91 3.79 -3.94 -10.45
N ASP A 92 3.94 -3.56 -11.72
CA ASP A 92 5.01 -2.69 -12.24
C ASP A 92 4.93 -1.21 -11.77
N GLN A 93 4.03 -0.89 -10.84
CA GLN A 93 3.84 0.48 -10.31
C GLN A 93 4.89 0.88 -9.26
N THR A 94 5.96 0.09 -9.08
CA THR A 94 6.90 0.18 -7.95
C THR A 94 8.19 0.96 -8.23
N TYR A 95 8.35 1.55 -9.43
CA TYR A 95 9.58 2.27 -9.81
C TYR A 95 9.36 3.74 -10.16
N PRO A 96 8.97 4.60 -9.20
CA PRO A 96 8.89 6.04 -9.44
C PRO A 96 10.30 6.65 -9.61
N PHE A 97 10.40 7.70 -10.43
CA PHE A 97 11.56 8.59 -10.45
C PHE A 97 11.11 10.03 -10.24
N ILE A 98 11.98 10.86 -9.65
CA ILE A 98 11.72 12.27 -9.40
C ILE A 98 12.86 13.10 -10.02
N ILE A 99 12.50 14.16 -10.74
CA ILE A 99 13.44 15.16 -11.24
C ILE A 99 13.21 16.44 -10.44
N SER A 100 14.26 16.97 -9.80
CA SER A 100 14.19 18.24 -9.06
C SER A 100 15.35 19.17 -9.39
N PRO A 101 15.17 20.48 -9.15
CA PRO A 101 16.30 21.40 -9.02
C PRO A 101 17.29 20.90 -7.95
N PRO A 102 18.60 21.14 -8.12
CA PRO A 102 19.62 20.69 -7.17
C PRO A 102 19.45 21.31 -5.77
N GLU A 103 18.79 22.46 -5.67
CA GLU A 103 18.56 23.19 -4.41
C GLU A 103 17.57 22.49 -3.48
N ILE A 104 16.83 21.48 -3.95
CA ILE A 104 15.88 20.69 -3.14
C ILE A 104 16.60 19.58 -2.35
N GLN A 105 17.83 19.21 -2.73
CA GLN A 105 18.64 18.19 -2.03
C GLN A 105 17.89 16.87 -1.80
N LEU A 106 17.07 16.43 -2.77
CA LEU A 106 16.23 15.24 -2.64
C LEU A 106 17.00 13.95 -2.33
N ALA A 107 18.25 13.86 -2.77
CA ALA A 107 19.10 12.68 -2.56
C ALA A 107 19.38 12.40 -1.07
N ASP A 108 19.24 13.41 -0.19
CA ASP A 108 19.49 13.28 1.24
C ASP A 108 18.23 12.92 2.05
N GLU A 109 17.06 12.83 1.40
CA GLU A 109 15.77 12.64 2.05
C GLU A 109 15.25 11.20 1.84
N ARG A 110 14.66 10.63 2.90
CA ARG A 110 13.92 9.35 2.82
C ARG A 110 12.47 9.63 2.42
N LEU A 111 12.08 9.13 1.24
CA LEU A 111 10.74 9.25 0.68
C LEU A 111 10.07 7.88 0.63
N GLU A 112 9.02 7.68 1.41
CA GLU A 112 8.25 6.43 1.42
C GLU A 112 6.86 6.62 0.83
N ASN A 113 6.33 7.85 0.87
CA ASN A 113 5.04 8.16 0.29
C ASN A 113 4.98 9.61 -0.26
N ALA A 114 3.88 9.94 -0.95
CA ALA A 114 3.69 11.25 -1.57
C ALA A 114 3.71 12.44 -0.57
N ARG A 115 3.39 12.22 0.71
CA ARG A 115 3.44 13.27 1.73
C ARG A 115 4.87 13.65 2.06
N ASP A 116 5.82 12.73 1.94
CA ASP A 116 7.23 13.02 2.13
C ASP A 116 7.74 13.98 1.05
N ILE A 117 7.28 13.83 -0.20
CA ILE A 117 7.62 14.75 -1.30
C ILE A 117 7.15 16.16 -0.95
N HIS A 118 5.88 16.31 -0.54
CA HIS A 118 5.35 17.61 -0.13
C HIS A 118 6.16 18.21 1.04
N ARG A 119 6.49 17.41 2.05
CA ARG A 119 7.32 17.85 3.19
C ARG A 119 8.68 18.39 2.71
N VAL A 120 9.38 17.67 1.84
CA VAL A 120 10.71 18.08 1.34
C VAL A 120 10.62 19.38 0.54
N VAL A 121 9.65 19.48 -0.36
CA VAL A 121 9.43 20.70 -1.15
C VAL A 121 9.11 21.89 -0.24
N MET A 122 8.21 21.71 0.73
CA MET A 122 7.79 22.80 1.62
C MET A 122 8.84 23.22 2.64
N LYS A 123 9.68 22.30 3.14
CA LYS A 123 10.84 22.66 3.99
C LYS A 123 11.70 23.74 3.31
N ARG A 124 11.91 23.64 2.00
CA ARG A 124 12.74 24.59 1.25
C ARG A 124 12.07 25.96 1.11
N TYR A 125 10.78 26.02 0.83
CA TYR A 125 10.04 27.28 0.65
C TYR A 125 9.70 27.98 1.96
N ALA A 126 9.56 27.25 3.07
CA ALA A 126 9.40 27.85 4.39
C ALA A 126 10.72 28.43 4.95
N SER A 127 11.86 28.04 4.36
CA SER A 127 13.21 28.50 4.74
C SER A 127 13.76 29.60 3.81
N SER A 128 12.92 30.13 2.91
CA SER A 128 13.28 31.17 1.93
C SER A 128 12.67 32.52 2.30
#